data_AF-A0A1J8PY57-F1
#
_entry.id   AF-A0A1J8PY57-F1
#
_cell.length_a   1.000
_cell.length_b   1.000
_cell.length_c   1.000
_cell.angle_alpha   90.00
_cell.angle_beta   90.00
_cell.angle_gamma   90.00
#
_symmetry.space_group_name_H-M   'P 1'
#
loop_
_entity.id
_entity.type
_entity.pdbx_description
1 polymer ?
#
loop_
_entity_poly.entity_id
_entity_poly.type
_entity_poly.pdbx_seq_one_letter_code
_entity_poly.pdbx_strand_id
1 'polypeptide(L)'
;MAKIKAGDDKDRRLVEVIYHEFMLAELAFHRFLKAAEDKRLQGSTYERKLAVYNSYAEMVCRLYEFYMAAFKRDQGSTELSWEIADLMLTEEAQKYFDNTKERILRGIHLPEDNDVSYYDYKVPIEFGKHMRDIRNNHHHSDYRRVSGSRPSLKAFFDGYHMSLVGLLRQGGYWSRGNLGDRRLTHVDEFEI
;
A
#
# COMPACT_ATOMS: atom_id res chain seq x y z
N MET A 1 8.55 26.99 3.15
CA MET A 1 8.16 25.59 3.44
C MET A 1 6.78 25.59 4.07
N ALA A 2 5.83 24.84 3.54
CA ALA A 2 4.49 24.75 4.12
C ALA A 2 4.51 23.73 5.27
N LYS A 3 4.27 24.19 6.49
CA LYS A 3 4.07 23.33 7.66
C LYS A 3 2.61 22.87 7.72
N ILE A 4 2.40 21.64 8.14
CA ILE A 4 1.08 21.08 8.45
C ILE A 4 0.92 21.17 9.97
N LYS A 5 -0.14 21.84 10.44
CA LYS A 5 -0.45 21.91 11.88
C LYS A 5 -1.65 21.03 12.16
N ALA A 6 -1.52 20.09 13.10
CA ALA A 6 -2.61 19.22 13.50
C ALA A 6 -3.89 20.02 13.82
N GLY A 7 -5.02 19.60 13.23
CA GLY A 7 -6.32 20.23 13.38
C GLY A 7 -6.61 21.42 12.46
N ASP A 8 -5.61 21.94 11.73
CA ASP A 8 -5.85 22.99 10.73
C ASP A 8 -6.60 22.44 9.50
N ASP A 9 -7.07 23.34 8.63
CA ASP A 9 -7.84 22.94 7.44
C ASP A 9 -7.01 22.08 6.46
N LYS A 10 -5.68 22.25 6.42
CA LYS A 10 -4.79 21.46 5.56
C LYS A 10 -4.62 20.05 6.11
N ASP A 11 -4.45 19.90 7.42
CA ASP A 11 -4.41 18.60 8.11
C ASP A 11 -5.72 17.85 7.91
N ARG A 12 -6.87 18.52 8.08
CA ARG A 12 -8.19 17.90 7.85
C ARG A 12 -8.35 17.37 6.42
N ARG A 13 -8.00 18.17 5.42
CA ARG A 13 -8.03 17.74 4.00
C ARG A 13 -7.02 16.63 3.72
N LEU A 14 -5.83 16.69 4.30
CA LEU A 14 -4.82 15.65 4.12
C LEU A 14 -5.28 14.32 4.74
N VAL A 15 -5.96 14.37 5.88
CA VAL A 15 -6.57 13.20 6.51
C VAL A 15 -7.63 12.56 5.61
N GLU A 16 -8.48 13.36 4.95
CA GLU A 16 -9.44 12.85 3.96
C GLU A 16 -8.73 12.17 2.77
N VAL A 17 -7.64 12.76 2.27
CA VAL A 17 -6.82 12.16 1.20
C VAL A 17 -6.21 10.84 1.65
N ILE A 18 -5.60 10.79 2.84
CA ILE A 18 -5.01 9.57 3.42
C ILE A 18 -6.08 8.47 3.51
N TYR A 19 -7.25 8.80 4.04
CA TYR A 19 -8.35 7.84 4.17
C TYR A 19 -8.83 7.34 2.79
N HIS A 20 -8.98 8.24 1.82
CA HIS A 20 -9.41 7.89 0.47
C HIS A 20 -8.41 6.97 -0.24
N GLU A 21 -7.12 7.30 -0.22
CA GLU A 21 -6.08 6.48 -0.85
C GLU A 21 -5.99 5.09 -0.21
N PHE A 22 -6.20 4.98 1.10
CA PHE A 22 -6.27 3.67 1.76
C PHE A 22 -7.48 2.86 1.31
N MET A 23 -8.67 3.45 1.23
CA MET A 23 -9.85 2.76 0.72
C MET A 23 -9.67 2.29 -0.73
N LEU A 24 -9.05 3.12 -1.59
CA LEU A 24 -8.73 2.74 -2.96
C LEU A 24 -7.74 1.58 -3.02
N ALA A 25 -6.75 1.55 -2.12
CA ALA A 25 -5.84 0.41 -1.98
C ALA A 25 -6.57 -0.87 -1.57
N GLU A 26 -7.47 -0.81 -0.57
CA GLU A 26 -8.29 -1.96 -0.15
C GLU A 26 -9.20 -2.46 -1.29
N LEU A 27 -9.85 -1.56 -2.01
CA LEU A 27 -10.66 -1.90 -3.18
C LEU A 27 -9.84 -2.55 -4.29
N ALA A 28 -8.66 -2.02 -4.58
CA ALA A 28 -7.73 -2.60 -5.55
C ALA A 28 -7.28 -4.01 -5.13
N PHE A 29 -7.02 -4.22 -3.84
CA PHE A 29 -6.70 -5.55 -3.30
C PHE A 29 -7.86 -6.53 -3.47
N HIS A 30 -9.09 -6.13 -3.13
CA HIS A 30 -10.27 -6.97 -3.33
C HIS A 30 -10.48 -7.34 -4.80
N ARG A 31 -10.31 -6.38 -5.73
CA ARG A 31 -10.36 -6.63 -7.18
C ARG A 31 -9.27 -7.61 -7.61
N PHE A 32 -8.06 -7.48 -7.06
CA PHE A 32 -6.96 -8.41 -7.32
C PHE A 32 -7.29 -9.83 -6.87
N LEU A 33 -7.79 -10.01 -5.64
CA LEU A 33 -8.17 -11.33 -5.12
C LEU A 33 -9.25 -11.97 -6.00
N LYS A 34 -10.29 -11.22 -6.34
CA LYS A 34 -11.37 -11.71 -7.22
C LYS A 34 -10.85 -12.12 -8.60
N ALA A 35 -10.05 -11.26 -9.24
CA ALA A 35 -9.49 -11.56 -10.56
C ALA A 35 -8.52 -12.77 -10.53
N ALA A 36 -7.75 -12.92 -9.46
CA ALA A 36 -6.85 -14.04 -9.27
C ALA A 36 -7.60 -15.35 -9.05
N GLU A 37 -8.70 -15.31 -8.28
CA GLU A 37 -9.59 -16.45 -8.09
C GLU A 37 -10.28 -16.87 -9.39
N ASP A 38 -10.87 -15.92 -10.12
CA ASP A 38 -11.52 -16.18 -11.41
C ASP A 38 -10.55 -16.83 -12.40
N LYS A 39 -9.31 -16.34 -12.47
CA LYS A 39 -8.24 -16.93 -13.28
C LYS A 39 -7.92 -18.36 -12.86
N ARG A 40 -7.91 -18.66 -11.56
CA ARG A 40 -7.63 -20.00 -11.01
C ARG A 40 -8.75 -20.99 -11.34
N LEU A 41 -10.01 -20.56 -11.20
CA LEU A 41 -11.18 -21.42 -11.37
C LEU A 41 -11.54 -21.65 -12.84
N GLN A 42 -11.42 -20.61 -13.68
CA GLN A 42 -11.95 -20.62 -15.05
C GLN A 42 -10.85 -20.65 -16.13
N GLY A 43 -9.59 -20.79 -15.73
CA GLY A 43 -8.43 -20.76 -16.63
C GLY A 43 -7.98 -19.35 -17.01
N SER A 44 -6.84 -19.26 -17.69
CA SER A 44 -6.12 -18.00 -17.91
C SER A 44 -6.33 -17.41 -19.31
N THR A 45 -7.35 -16.57 -19.48
CA THR A 45 -7.45 -15.68 -20.66
C THR A 45 -6.51 -14.48 -20.53
N TYR A 46 -6.26 -13.75 -21.61
CA TYR A 46 -5.45 -12.54 -21.59
C TYR A 46 -6.12 -11.44 -20.76
N GLU A 47 -7.43 -11.26 -20.90
CA GLU A 47 -8.24 -10.28 -20.18
C GLU A 47 -8.17 -10.51 -18.68
N ARG A 48 -8.22 -11.78 -18.24
CA ARG A 48 -8.07 -12.12 -16.82
C ARG A 48 -6.65 -11.84 -16.31
N LYS A 49 -5.61 -12.14 -17.09
CA LYS A 49 -4.22 -11.77 -16.74
C LYS A 49 -4.08 -10.25 -16.61
N LEU A 50 -4.70 -9.50 -17.52
CA LEU A 50 -4.69 -8.04 -17.52
C LEU A 50 -5.42 -7.47 -16.29
N ALA A 51 -6.56 -8.05 -15.91
CA ALA A 51 -7.30 -7.66 -14.70
C ALA A 51 -6.46 -7.88 -13.43
N VAL A 52 -5.81 -9.04 -13.30
CA VAL A 52 -4.88 -9.33 -12.19
C VAL A 52 -3.71 -8.35 -12.17
N TYR A 53 -3.10 -8.11 -13.33
CA TYR A 53 -1.98 -7.19 -13.47
C TYR A 53 -2.36 -5.76 -13.05
N ASN A 54 -3.48 -5.24 -13.57
CA ASN A 54 -3.90 -3.86 -13.34
C ASN A 54 -4.33 -3.62 -11.89
N SER A 55 -5.12 -4.53 -11.31
CA SER A 55 -5.54 -4.42 -9.91
C SER A 55 -4.36 -4.50 -8.94
N TYR A 56 -3.37 -5.35 -9.22
CA TYR A 56 -2.15 -5.42 -8.41
C TYR A 56 -1.31 -4.14 -8.54
N ALA A 57 -1.14 -3.62 -9.75
CA ALA A 57 -0.44 -2.36 -9.98
C ALA A 57 -1.13 -1.18 -9.29
N GLU A 58 -2.47 -1.11 -9.37
CA GLU A 58 -3.28 -0.10 -8.70
C GLU A 58 -3.09 -0.17 -7.19
N MET A 59 -3.14 -1.37 -6.59
CA MET A 59 -2.89 -1.55 -5.16
C MET A 59 -1.50 -1.02 -4.74
N VAL A 60 -0.45 -1.34 -5.51
CA VAL A 60 0.91 -0.85 -5.25
C VAL A 60 0.94 0.69 -5.28
N CYS A 61 0.33 1.29 -6.30
CA CYS A 61 0.33 2.75 -6.45
C CYS A 61 -0.44 3.44 -5.32
N ARG A 62 -1.64 2.94 -4.98
CA ARG A 62 -2.49 3.52 -3.93
C ARG A 62 -1.87 3.41 -2.55
N LEU A 63 -1.28 2.25 -2.22
CA LEU A 63 -0.53 2.11 -0.96
C LEU A 63 0.67 3.05 -0.89
N TYR A 64 1.39 3.23 -2.01
CA TYR A 64 2.51 4.16 -2.05
C TYR A 64 2.03 5.58 -1.72
N GLU A 65 1.01 6.10 -2.43
CA GLU A 65 0.48 7.44 -2.19
C GLU A 65 -0.09 7.62 -0.77
N PHE A 66 -0.79 6.61 -0.25
CA PHE A 66 -1.29 6.57 1.12
C PHE A 66 -0.15 6.78 2.14
N TYR A 67 0.92 5.99 2.05
CA TYR A 67 2.04 6.10 2.98
C TYR A 67 2.82 7.41 2.79
N MET A 68 2.99 7.88 1.57
CA MET A 68 3.60 9.19 1.31
C MET A 68 2.83 10.32 2.00
N ALA A 69 1.50 10.30 1.93
CA ALA A 69 0.65 11.28 2.59
C ALA A 69 0.73 11.15 4.12
N ALA A 70 0.72 9.91 4.64
CA ALA A 70 0.86 9.64 6.08
C ALA A 70 2.21 10.15 6.63
N PHE A 71 3.32 9.87 5.96
CA PHE A 71 4.66 10.31 6.37
C PHE A 71 4.81 11.83 6.35
N LYS A 72 4.29 12.49 5.31
CA LYS A 72 4.27 13.96 5.23
C LYS A 72 3.51 14.57 6.40
N ARG A 73 2.35 13.99 6.73
CA ARG A 73 1.55 14.41 7.88
C ARG A 73 2.30 14.21 9.20
N ASP A 74 2.90 13.04 9.39
CA ASP A 74 3.65 12.70 10.61
C ASP A 74 4.86 13.62 10.83
N GLN A 75 5.56 13.99 9.76
CA GLN A 75 6.66 14.94 9.79
C GLN A 75 6.21 16.42 9.87
N GLY A 76 4.91 16.70 9.77
CA GLY A 76 4.37 18.06 9.73
C GLY A 76 4.84 18.87 8.50
N SER A 77 5.18 18.21 7.40
CA SER A 77 5.80 18.80 6.20
C SER A 77 5.10 18.33 4.92
N THR A 78 4.91 19.23 3.96
CA THR A 78 4.41 18.84 2.62
C THR A 78 5.49 18.21 1.73
N GLU A 79 6.75 18.37 2.11
CA GLU A 79 7.93 17.86 1.41
C GLU A 79 8.48 16.63 2.11
N LEU A 80 8.81 15.60 1.33
CA LEU A 80 9.49 14.39 1.77
C LEU A 80 10.39 13.93 0.62
N SER A 81 11.69 13.77 0.87
CA SER A 81 12.59 13.25 -0.16
C SER A 81 12.29 11.78 -0.43
N TRP A 82 12.47 11.35 -1.69
CA TRP A 82 12.13 9.99 -2.09
C TRP A 82 13.06 8.96 -1.44
N GLU A 83 14.30 9.32 -1.15
CA GLU A 83 15.28 8.47 -0.46
C GLU A 83 14.80 8.13 0.96
N ILE A 84 14.31 9.14 1.69
CA ILE A 84 13.80 8.96 3.05
C ILE A 84 12.49 8.18 3.00
N ALA A 85 11.61 8.50 2.04
CA ALA A 85 10.36 7.77 1.86
C ALA A 85 10.57 6.29 1.55
N ASP A 86 11.52 5.95 0.67
CA ASP A 86 11.85 4.57 0.31
C ASP A 86 12.30 3.77 1.55
N LEU A 87 13.10 4.39 2.44
CA LEU A 87 13.50 3.77 3.71
C LEU A 87 12.32 3.62 4.67
N MET A 88 11.53 4.67 4.87
CA MET A 88 10.37 4.64 5.76
C MET A 88 9.34 3.59 5.33
N LEU A 89 9.08 3.44 4.02
CA LEU A 89 8.20 2.38 3.49
C LEU A 89 8.71 0.98 3.85
N THR A 90 10.02 0.78 3.76
CA THR A 90 10.66 -0.50 4.06
C THR A 90 10.60 -0.82 5.54
N GLU A 91 10.85 0.18 6.39
CA GLU A 91 10.72 0.05 7.85
C GLU A 91 9.27 -0.20 8.27
N GLU A 92 8.30 0.50 7.69
CA GLU A 92 6.88 0.25 7.97
C GLU A 92 6.47 -1.16 7.56
N ALA A 93 6.96 -1.67 6.43
CA ALA A 93 6.68 -3.05 6.04
C ALA A 93 7.30 -4.05 7.02
N GLN A 94 8.51 -3.79 7.53
CA GLN A 94 9.18 -4.66 8.50
C GLN A 94 8.44 -4.68 9.85
N LYS A 95 7.92 -3.52 10.29
CA LYS A 95 7.13 -3.41 11.53
C LYS A 95 5.94 -4.36 11.56
N TYR A 96 5.29 -4.61 10.43
CA TYR A 96 4.18 -5.57 10.38
C TYR A 96 4.61 -6.96 10.86
N PHE A 97 5.74 -7.46 10.36
CA PHE A 97 6.27 -8.78 10.73
C PHE A 97 6.73 -8.79 12.19
N ASP A 98 7.52 -7.79 12.59
CA ASP A 98 8.07 -7.71 13.95
C ASP A 98 6.96 -7.59 15.00
N ASN A 99 5.98 -6.69 14.78
CA ASN A 99 4.85 -6.49 15.69
C ASN A 99 3.94 -7.72 15.77
N THR A 100 3.70 -8.38 14.63
CA THR A 100 2.86 -9.59 14.62
C THR A 100 3.55 -10.74 15.33
N LYS A 101 4.85 -10.94 15.07
CA LYS A 101 5.66 -11.92 15.78
C LYS A 101 5.64 -11.69 17.28
N GLU A 102 5.87 -10.46 17.72
CA GLU A 102 5.86 -10.10 19.13
C GLU A 102 4.49 -10.34 19.77
N ARG A 103 3.40 -9.97 19.08
CA ARG A 103 2.03 -10.20 19.54
C ARG A 103 1.74 -11.70 19.76
N ILE A 104 2.14 -12.54 18.80
CA ILE A 104 2.02 -14.00 18.88
C ILE A 104 2.85 -14.56 20.04
N LEU A 105 4.10 -14.13 20.20
CA LEU A 105 4.98 -14.59 21.29
C LEU A 105 4.45 -14.20 22.68
N ARG A 106 3.65 -13.15 22.78
CA ARG A 106 2.93 -12.74 24.00
C ARG A 106 1.64 -13.53 24.24
N GLY A 107 1.32 -14.52 23.40
CA GLY A 107 0.13 -15.36 23.50
C GLY A 107 -1.15 -14.73 22.94
N ILE A 108 -1.04 -13.61 22.21
CA ILE A 108 -2.20 -12.93 21.61
C ILE A 108 -2.32 -13.39 20.16
N HIS A 109 -2.97 -14.54 19.96
CA HIS A 109 -3.22 -15.10 18.63
C HIS A 109 -4.55 -14.61 18.04
N LEU A 110 -4.54 -14.20 16.77
CA LEU A 110 -5.73 -13.96 15.97
C LEU A 110 -6.02 -15.18 15.08
N PRO A 111 -7.29 -15.42 14.69
CA PRO A 111 -7.65 -16.55 13.84
C PRO A 111 -6.91 -16.62 12.49
N GLU A 112 -6.53 -15.46 11.95
CA GLU A 112 -5.82 -15.31 10.68
C GLU A 112 -4.29 -15.31 10.79
N ASP A 113 -3.74 -15.54 11.99
CA ASP A 113 -2.29 -15.59 12.17
C ASP A 113 -1.71 -16.89 11.62
N ASN A 114 -0.57 -16.76 10.95
CA ASN A 114 0.24 -17.91 10.58
C ASN A 114 1.07 -18.39 11.78
N ASP A 115 1.78 -19.51 11.62
CA ASP A 115 2.82 -19.92 12.57
C ASP A 115 3.84 -18.79 12.80
N VAL A 116 4.39 -18.69 14.01
CA VAL A 116 5.31 -17.61 14.40
C VAL A 116 6.52 -17.50 13.46
N SER A 117 7.01 -18.61 12.91
CA SER A 117 8.14 -18.63 11.98
C SER A 117 7.87 -17.93 10.65
N TYR A 118 6.59 -17.81 10.25
CA TYR A 118 6.19 -17.03 9.06
C TYR A 118 6.65 -15.56 9.17
N TYR A 119 6.73 -15.05 10.39
CA TYR A 119 7.09 -13.66 10.68
C TYR A 119 8.60 -13.46 10.95
N ASP A 120 9.43 -14.48 10.76
CA ASP A 120 10.90 -14.33 10.70
C ASP A 120 11.38 -13.66 9.40
N TYR A 121 10.45 -13.39 8.49
CA TYR A 121 10.70 -12.70 7.23
C TYR A 121 11.36 -11.33 7.42
N LYS A 122 12.40 -11.09 6.62
CA LYS A 122 13.10 -9.81 6.52
C LYS A 122 12.76 -9.14 5.21
N VAL A 123 12.13 -7.97 5.31
CA VAL A 123 11.82 -7.13 4.16
C VAL A 123 13.13 -6.69 3.51
N PRO A 124 13.35 -6.95 2.21
CA PRO A 124 14.57 -6.49 1.55
C PRO A 124 14.64 -4.97 1.48
N ILE A 125 15.86 -4.42 1.62
CA ILE A 125 16.09 -2.97 1.77
C ILE A 125 15.64 -2.15 0.54
N GLU A 126 15.57 -2.78 -0.62
CA GLU A 126 15.18 -2.19 -1.89
C GLU A 126 13.65 -2.08 -2.05
N PHE A 127 12.87 -2.63 -1.11
CA PHE A 127 11.41 -2.71 -1.22
C PHE A 127 10.76 -1.34 -1.52
N GLY A 128 11.03 -0.31 -0.72
CA GLY A 128 10.43 1.01 -0.92
C GLY A 128 10.80 1.63 -2.26
N LYS A 129 12.07 1.54 -2.65
CA LYS A 129 12.56 1.98 -3.97
C LYS A 129 11.82 1.26 -5.10
N HIS A 130 11.72 -0.06 -5.03
CA HIS A 130 11.05 -0.85 -6.06
C HIS A 130 9.55 -0.54 -6.12
N MET A 131 8.90 -0.25 -4.98
CA MET A 131 7.51 0.19 -4.92
C MET A 131 7.32 1.51 -5.66
N ARG A 132 8.20 2.49 -5.43
CA ARG A 132 8.25 3.76 -6.16
C ARG A 132 8.48 3.57 -7.65
N ASP A 133 9.39 2.68 -8.03
CA ASP A 133 9.66 2.37 -9.44
C ASP A 133 8.44 1.78 -10.14
N ILE A 134 7.70 0.88 -9.49
CA ILE A 134 6.43 0.35 -10.01
C ILE A 134 5.38 1.46 -10.15
N ARG A 135 5.22 2.31 -9.13
CA ARG A 135 4.31 3.46 -9.18
C ARG A 135 4.63 4.39 -10.36
N ASN A 136 5.91 4.72 -10.53
CA ASN A 136 6.35 5.57 -11.63
C ASN A 136 6.14 4.91 -12.98
N ASN A 137 6.40 3.61 -13.08
CA ASN A 137 6.14 2.85 -14.30
C ASN A 137 4.65 2.80 -14.63
N HIS A 138 3.75 2.71 -13.66
CA HIS A 138 2.30 2.62 -13.89
C HIS A 138 1.68 3.96 -14.31
N HIS A 139 2.07 5.07 -13.66
CA HIS A 139 1.48 6.39 -13.93
C HIS A 139 2.10 7.12 -15.12
N HIS A 140 3.38 6.86 -15.43
CA HIS A 140 4.03 7.48 -16.58
C HIS A 140 4.04 6.50 -17.75
N SER A 141 3.65 6.98 -18.93
CA SER A 141 3.81 6.28 -20.22
C SER A 141 5.28 6.27 -20.62
N ASP A 142 6.08 5.63 -19.78
CA ASP A 142 7.53 5.56 -19.88
C ASP A 142 7.91 4.23 -20.51
N TYR A 143 8.72 4.27 -21.58
CA TYR A 143 9.20 3.06 -22.25
C TYR A 143 9.96 2.13 -21.30
N ARG A 144 10.50 2.67 -20.19
CA ARG A 144 11.14 1.89 -19.12
C ARG A 144 10.21 0.85 -18.48
N ARG A 145 8.89 1.01 -18.61
CA ARG A 145 7.87 0.00 -18.23
C ARG A 145 8.11 -1.34 -18.94
N VAL A 146 8.65 -1.32 -20.16
CA VAL A 146 8.90 -2.51 -20.98
C VAL A 146 10.39 -2.74 -21.29
N SER A 147 11.27 -1.81 -20.91
CA SER A 147 12.70 -1.84 -21.26
C SER A 147 13.61 -2.59 -20.28
N GLY A 148 13.08 -3.08 -19.15
CA GLY A 148 13.84 -3.87 -18.16
C GLY A 148 14.81 -3.08 -17.25
N SER A 149 14.81 -1.75 -17.30
CA SER A 149 15.67 -0.90 -16.44
C SER A 149 15.17 -0.74 -15.00
N ARG A 150 13.97 -1.24 -14.72
CA ARG A 150 13.28 -1.28 -13.42
C ARG A 150 12.66 -2.67 -13.23
N PRO A 151 12.38 -3.10 -12.00
CA PRO A 151 11.69 -4.37 -11.78
C PRO A 151 10.34 -4.37 -12.51
N SER A 152 10.00 -5.51 -13.13
CA SER A 152 8.66 -5.73 -13.65
C SER A 152 7.67 -5.90 -12.50
N LEU A 153 6.38 -5.67 -12.75
CA LEU A 153 5.36 -5.90 -11.72
C LEU A 153 5.35 -7.35 -11.24
N LYS A 154 5.67 -8.32 -12.11
CA LYS A 154 5.79 -9.73 -11.73
C LYS A 154 6.98 -9.98 -10.81
N ALA A 155 8.15 -9.40 -11.11
CA ALA A 155 9.31 -9.50 -10.23
C ALA A 155 9.04 -8.85 -8.87
N PHE A 156 8.34 -7.71 -8.86
CA PHE A 156 7.90 -7.07 -7.62
C PHE A 156 6.92 -7.96 -6.85
N PHE A 157 5.93 -8.56 -7.52
CA PHE A 157 5.00 -9.51 -6.91
C PHE A 157 5.75 -10.66 -6.24
N ASP A 158 6.64 -11.33 -6.97
CA ASP A 158 7.35 -12.51 -6.45
C ASP A 158 8.26 -12.18 -5.27
N GLY A 159 8.92 -11.03 -5.29
CA GLY A 159 9.85 -10.63 -4.23
C GLY A 159 9.20 -9.97 -3.02
N TYR A 160 8.03 -9.35 -3.19
CA TYR A 160 7.51 -8.39 -2.21
C TYR A 160 6.01 -8.50 -1.89
N HIS A 161 5.29 -9.49 -2.42
CA HIS A 161 3.85 -9.61 -2.16
C HIS A 161 3.54 -9.63 -0.65
N MET A 162 4.32 -10.38 0.13
CA MET A 162 4.16 -10.43 1.58
C MET A 162 4.38 -9.07 2.25
N SER A 163 5.44 -8.35 1.87
CA SER A 163 5.72 -7.00 2.37
C SER A 163 4.58 -6.03 2.07
N LEU A 164 4.03 -6.08 0.85
CA LEU A 164 2.93 -5.22 0.41
C LEU A 164 1.63 -5.52 1.16
N VAL A 165 1.30 -6.80 1.37
CA VAL A 165 0.12 -7.20 2.17
C VAL A 165 0.32 -6.81 3.65
N GLY A 166 1.55 -6.90 4.16
CA GLY A 166 1.88 -6.42 5.51
C GLY A 166 1.62 -4.92 5.67
N LEU A 167 2.06 -4.10 4.71
CA LEU A 167 1.72 -2.68 4.67
C LEU A 167 0.21 -2.44 4.62
N LEU A 168 -0.54 -3.15 3.78
CA LEU A 168 -1.99 -2.99 3.71
C LEU A 168 -2.65 -3.27 5.06
N ARG A 169 -2.24 -4.34 5.75
CA ARG A 169 -2.77 -4.72 7.07
C ARG A 169 -2.42 -3.68 8.14
N GLN A 170 -1.20 -3.13 8.11
CA GLN A 170 -0.76 -2.13 9.08
C GLN A 170 -1.34 -0.74 8.81
N GLY A 171 -1.60 -0.38 7.55
CA GLY A 171 -2.16 0.91 7.15
C GLY A 171 -3.50 1.23 7.81
N GLY A 172 -4.24 0.20 8.25
CA GLY A 172 -5.45 0.34 9.06
C GLY A 172 -5.28 1.22 10.31
N TYR A 173 -4.08 1.28 10.90
CA TYR A 173 -3.83 2.17 12.04
C TYR A 173 -3.98 3.66 11.69
N TRP A 174 -3.47 4.05 10.52
CA TRP A 174 -3.52 5.44 10.05
C TRP A 174 -4.89 5.82 9.49
N SER A 175 -5.67 4.84 9.03
CA SER A 175 -6.97 5.07 8.35
C SER A 175 -8.20 4.78 9.23
N ARG A 176 -8.18 3.78 10.12
CA ARG A 176 -9.35 3.36 10.92
C ARG A 176 -9.25 3.80 12.38
N GLY A 177 -8.05 3.82 12.96
CA GLY A 177 -7.84 4.04 14.39
C GLY A 177 -8.13 5.46 14.90
N ASN A 178 -8.16 6.46 14.03
CA ASN A 178 -8.32 7.87 14.41
C ASN A 178 -9.49 8.60 13.74
N LEU A 179 -10.27 7.92 12.89
CA LEU A 179 -11.13 8.62 11.92
C LEU A 179 -12.64 8.37 12.04
N GLY A 180 -13.12 7.31 12.71
CA GLY A 180 -14.56 7.01 12.75
C GLY A 180 -15.16 6.77 11.35
N ASP A 181 -16.49 6.71 11.23
CA ASP A 181 -17.23 6.67 9.95
C ASP A 181 -17.10 8.01 9.19
N ARG A 182 -15.88 8.42 8.83
CA ARG A 182 -15.67 9.61 8.00
C ARG A 182 -16.10 9.31 6.57
N ARG A 183 -17.26 9.84 6.22
CA ARG A 183 -17.78 9.93 4.87
C ARG A 183 -16.87 10.83 4.03
N LEU A 184 -16.46 10.37 2.85
CA LEU A 184 -15.70 11.19 1.90
C LEU A 184 -16.63 12.18 1.20
N THR A 185 -16.57 13.44 1.62
CA THR A 185 -17.46 14.50 1.13
C THR A 185 -17.39 14.68 -0.38
N HIS A 186 -16.21 14.57 -0.99
CA HIS A 186 -16.05 14.70 -2.45
C HIS A 186 -16.55 13.49 -3.24
N VAL A 187 -16.78 12.33 -2.58
CA VAL A 187 -17.39 11.16 -3.23
C VAL A 187 -18.91 11.29 -3.25
N ASP A 188 -19.48 11.96 -2.25
CA ASP A 188 -20.93 12.22 -2.20
C ASP A 188 -21.42 13.13 -3.33
N GLU A 189 -20.54 13.91 -3.93
CA GLU A 189 -20.84 14.73 -5.12
C GLU A 189 -21.18 13.88 -6.36
N PHE A 190 -20.84 12.58 -6.33
CA PHE A 190 -21.03 11.66 -7.43
C PHE A 190 -22.38 10.91 -7.33
N GLU A 191 -23.48 11.66 -7.41
CA GLU A 191 -24.83 11.11 -7.59
C GLU A 191 -25.08 10.85 -9.09
N ILE A 192 -25.18 9.56 -9.49
CA ILE A 192 -25.48 9.12 -10.87
C ILE A 192 -26.82 8.40 -10.90
#